data_AF-A0A356X162-F1
#
_entry.id   AF-A0A356X162-F1
#
_cell.length_a   1.000
_cell.length_b   1.000
_cell.length_c   1.000
_cell.angle_alpha   90.00
_cell.angle_beta   90.00
_cell.angle_gamma   90.00
#
_symmetry.space_group_name_H-M   'P 1'
#
loop_
_entity.id
_entity.type
_entity.pdbx_description
1 polymer ?
#
loop_
_entity_poly.entity_id
_entity_poly.type
_entity_poly.pdbx_seq_one_letter_code
_entity_poly.pdbx_strand_id
1 'polypeptide(L)'
;MALHGGVLLEINRIKLMGDLSIGLTNSAFNSPRAISSAGIEVRPLSFLPLRGGIQFKAQRPEFVSFGFALETRYWDLSVAAQFTPESFSSQPIVTGASVAALQFHF
;
A
#
# COMPACT_ATOMS: atom_id res chain seq x y z
N MET A 1 -4.14 10.61 -18.46
CA MET A 1 -3.02 9.70 -18.79
C MET A 1 -2.01 9.78 -17.67
N ALA A 2 -1.45 8.66 -17.20
CA ALA A 2 -0.47 8.63 -16.12
C ALA A 2 0.66 7.67 -16.47
N LEU A 3 1.87 7.97 -15.99
CA LEU A 3 3.03 7.10 -16.10
C LEU A 3 3.26 6.45 -14.74
N HIS A 4 3.40 5.13 -14.74
CA HIS A 4 3.64 4.33 -13.53
C HIS A 4 4.95 3.58 -13.70
N GLY A 5 5.80 3.61 -12.68
CA GLY A 5 7.02 2.84 -12.60
C GLY A 5 7.20 2.33 -11.18
N GLY A 6 7.78 1.14 -11.03
CA GLY A 6 8.00 0.56 -9.71
C GLY A 6 9.19 -0.38 -9.69
N VAL A 7 9.72 -0.58 -8.49
CA VAL A 7 10.82 -1.50 -8.19
C VAL A 7 10.41 -2.41 -7.05
N LEU A 8 10.79 -3.68 -7.15
CA LEU A 8 10.59 -4.67 -6.11
C LEU A 8 11.92 -5.35 -5.84
N LEU A 9 12.32 -5.35 -4.57
CA LEU A 9 13.49 -6.06 -4.08
C LEU A 9 13.02 -7.18 -3.16
N GLU A 10 13.37 -8.43 -3.49
CA GLU A 10 13.05 -9.59 -2.69
C GLU A 10 14.32 -10.22 -2.12
N ILE A 11 14.39 -10.30 -0.80
CA ILE A 11 15.50 -10.92 -0.08
C ILE A 11 14.90 -11.90 0.93
N ASN A 12 14.92 -13.19 0.55
CA ASN A 12 14.48 -14.30 1.39
C ASN A 12 13.01 -14.16 1.85
N ARG A 13 12.78 -13.70 3.09
CA ARG A 13 11.45 -13.54 3.69
C ARG A 13 10.98 -12.08 3.74
N ILE A 14 11.75 -11.16 3.15
CA ILE A 14 11.46 -9.73 3.14
C ILE A 14 11.34 -9.26 1.70
N LYS A 15 10.27 -8.55 1.39
CA LYS A 15 10.09 -7.85 0.12
C LYS A 15 9.98 -6.36 0.40
N LEU A 16 10.74 -5.56 -0.33
CA LEU A 16 10.63 -4.11 -0.34
C LEU A 16 10.08 -3.69 -1.68
N MET A 17 9.09 -2.81 -1.67
CA MET A 17 8.39 -2.35 -2.85
C MET A 17 8.43 -0.83 -2.87
N GLY A 18 8.66 -0.25 -4.04
CA GLY A 18 8.55 1.18 -4.26
C GLY A 18 7.86 1.45 -5.57
N ASP A 19 6.87 2.33 -5.58
CA ASP A 19 6.22 2.78 -6.81
C ASP A 19 6.24 4.31 -6.93
N LEU A 20 6.17 4.76 -8.18
CA LEU A 20 6.07 6.15 -8.56
C LEU A 20 5.05 6.27 -9.69
N SER A 21 4.08 7.14 -9.50
CA SER A 21 3.00 7.43 -10.44
C SER A 21 2.92 8.93 -10.68
N ILE A 22 2.96 9.36 -11.95
CA ILE A 22 2.88 10.77 -12.34
C ILE A 22 1.75 10.94 -13.35
N GLY A 23 0.74 11.76 -13.01
CA GLY A 23 -0.29 12.15 -13.97
C GLY A 23 0.29 13.07 -15.04
N LEU A 24 0.05 12.77 -16.31
CA LEU A 24 0.49 13.58 -17.46
C LEU A 24 -0.56 14.63 -17.88
N THR A 25 -1.76 14.56 -17.32
CA THR A 25 -2.90 15.44 -17.66
C THR A 25 -3.66 15.83 -16.40
N ASN A 26 -4.06 17.10 -16.27
CA ASN A 26 -4.93 17.55 -15.18
C ASN A 26 -6.40 17.23 -15.52
N SER A 27 -7.01 16.29 -14.82
CA SER A 27 -8.39 15.84 -15.00
C SER A 27 -8.96 15.41 -13.64
N ALA A 28 -10.28 15.24 -13.54
CA ALA A 28 -10.95 14.79 -12.31
C ALA A 28 -10.37 13.47 -11.74
N PHE A 29 -9.77 12.65 -12.60
CA PHE A 29 -9.15 11.36 -12.23
C PHE A 29 -7.62 11.36 -12.29
N ASN A 30 -6.97 12.45 -12.71
CA ASN A 30 -5.52 12.53 -12.85
C ASN A 30 -5.00 13.89 -12.40
N SER A 31 -4.13 13.91 -11.41
CA SER A 31 -3.41 15.13 -10.99
C SER A 31 -1.98 15.04 -11.50
N PRO A 32 -1.34 16.14 -11.94
CA PRO A 32 0.09 16.17 -12.28
C PRO A 32 1.02 16.02 -11.07
N ARG A 33 0.46 15.65 -9.91
CA ARG A 33 1.22 15.47 -8.68
C ARG A 33 1.83 14.09 -8.71
N ALA A 34 3.13 14.01 -8.43
CA ALA A 34 3.79 12.74 -8.21
C ALA A 34 3.20 12.07 -6.96
N ILE A 35 2.74 10.83 -7.14
CA ILE A 35 2.35 9.92 -6.09
C ILE A 35 3.48 8.90 -5.99
N SER A 36 4.06 8.74 -4.81
CA SER A 36 5.09 7.74 -4.55
C SER A 36 4.64 6.87 -3.39
N SER A 37 4.73 5.56 -3.53
CA SER A 37 4.46 4.64 -2.43
C SER A 37 5.69 3.80 -2.11
N ALA A 38 5.81 3.44 -0.85
CA ALA A 38 6.80 2.50 -0.36
C ALA A 38 6.09 1.45 0.50
N GLY A 39 6.47 0.19 0.29
CA GLY A 39 5.89 -0.95 0.97
C GLY A 39 6.95 -1.93 1.44
N ILE A 40 6.63 -2.65 2.51
CA ILE A 40 7.39 -3.78 3.00
C ILE A 40 6.44 -4.95 3.22
N GLU A 41 6.88 -6.14 2.82
CA GLU A 41 6.29 -7.40 3.20
C GLU A 41 7.33 -8.21 3.98
N VAL A 42 6.95 -8.73 5.14
CA VAL A 42 7.76 -9.67 5.91
C VAL A 42 6.97 -10.95 6.07
N ARG A 43 7.62 -12.10 5.89
CA ARG A 43 7.01 -13.44 6.01
C ARG A 43 7.61 -14.22 7.16
N PRO A 44 7.17 -13.98 8.42
CA PRO A 44 7.57 -14.81 9.56
C PRO A 44 7.36 -16.30 9.28
N LEU A 45 6.23 -16.64 8.66
CA LEU A 45 5.91 -17.96 8.12
C LEU A 45 5.65 -17.81 6.61
N SER A 46 5.92 -18.86 5.83
CA SER A 46 5.73 -18.81 4.37
C SER A 46 4.30 -18.48 3.96
N PHE A 47 3.32 -18.90 4.78
CA PHE A 47 1.89 -18.71 4.58
C PHE A 47 1.31 -17.47 5.28
N LEU A 48 2.12 -16.69 6.01
CA LEU A 48 1.66 -15.54 6.80
C LEU A 48 2.49 -14.28 6.46
N PRO A 49 2.25 -13.65 5.30
CA PRO A 49 2.81 -12.34 5.01
C PRO A 49 2.19 -11.26 5.91
N LEU A 50 3.06 -10.41 6.46
CA LEU A 50 2.73 -9.15 7.12
C LEU A 50 3.16 -8.01 6.20
N ARG A 51 2.29 -7.04 5.98
CA ARG A 51 2.49 -5.93 5.03
C ARG A 51 2.38 -4.60 5.76
N GLY A 52 3.29 -3.69 5.44
CA GLY A 52 3.24 -2.31 5.85
C GLY A 52 3.50 -1.42 4.63
N GLY A 53 2.86 -0.27 4.58
CA GLY A 53 3.06 0.66 3.47
C GLY A 53 2.80 2.10 3.86
N ILE A 54 3.34 3.00 3.06
CA ILE A 54 3.10 4.43 3.14
C ILE A 54 2.99 4.99 1.72
N GLN A 55 2.01 5.83 1.50
CA GLN A 55 1.88 6.58 0.26
C GLN A 55 2.11 8.05 0.53
N PHE A 56 2.81 8.70 -0.39
CA PHE A 56 3.03 10.13 -0.40
C PHE A 56 2.45 10.73 -1.67
N LYS A 57 1.86 11.92 -1.53
CA LYS A 57 1.37 12.74 -2.63
C LYS A 57 1.95 14.12 -2.53
N ALA A 58 2.72 14.51 -3.55
CA ALA A 58 3.47 15.76 -3.55
C ALA A 58 4.32 15.93 -2.26
N GLN A 59 5.07 14.89 -1.88
CA GLN A 59 5.96 14.82 -0.71
C GLN A 59 5.28 14.87 0.67
N ARG A 60 3.95 14.84 0.73
CA ARG A 60 3.21 14.71 2.00
C ARG A 60 2.66 13.29 2.18
N PRO A 61 2.75 12.69 3.38
CA PRO A 61 2.12 11.40 3.65
C PRO A 61 0.61 11.52 3.41
N GLU A 62 0.07 10.70 2.51
CA GLU A 62 -1.37 10.63 2.23
C GLU A 62 -2.03 9.55 3.09
N PHE A 63 -1.42 8.38 3.20
CA PHE A 63 -1.85 7.36 4.15
C PHE A 63 -0.71 6.42 4.54
N VAL A 64 -0.90 5.75 5.68
CA VAL A 64 -0.11 4.60 6.13
C VAL A 64 -1.01 3.37 6.11
N SER A 65 -0.50 2.23 5.68
CA SER A 65 -1.23 0.98 5.63
C SER A 65 -0.52 -0.13 6.40
N PHE A 66 -1.33 -1.03 6.96
CA PHE A 66 -0.86 -2.26 7.58
C PHE A 66 -1.82 -3.39 7.23
N GLY A 67 -1.29 -4.59 7.02
CA GLY A 67 -2.13 -5.74 6.73
C GLY A 67 -1.41 -7.05 6.94
N PHE A 68 -2.16 -8.13 6.86
CA PHE A 68 -1.63 -9.48 6.83
C PHE A 68 -2.46 -10.32 5.87
N ALA A 69 -1.89 -11.44 5.44
CA ALA A 69 -2.67 -12.46 4.76
C ALA A 69 -2.39 -13.84 5.33
N LEU A 70 -3.34 -14.75 5.16
CA LEU A 70 -3.19 -16.17 5.39
C LEU A 70 -3.32 -16.84 4.02
N GLU A 71 -2.19 -17.30 3.49
CA GLU A 71 -2.09 -17.90 2.16
C GLU A 71 -2.12 -19.44 2.29
N THR A 72 -3.07 -20.10 1.64
CA THR A 72 -3.18 -21.56 1.67
C THR A 72 -3.21 -22.14 0.26
N ARG A 73 -3.13 -23.47 0.16
CA ARG A 73 -3.16 -24.14 -1.15
C ARG A 73 -4.46 -23.89 -1.93
N TYR A 74 -5.58 -23.69 -1.23
CA TYR A 74 -6.91 -23.63 -1.83
C TYR A 74 -7.57 -22.26 -1.73
N TRP A 75 -7.10 -21.42 -0.81
CA TRP A 75 -7.67 -20.09 -0.60
C TRP A 75 -6.69 -19.17 0.11
N ASP A 76 -6.84 -17.88 -0.11
CA ASP A 76 -6.07 -16.83 0.56
C ASP A 76 -7.04 -15.83 1.20
N LEU A 77 -6.80 -15.49 2.47
CA LEU A 77 -7.51 -14.42 3.16
C LEU A 77 -6.54 -13.26 3.42
N SER A 78 -6.85 -12.08 2.93
CA SER A 78 -6.03 -10.86 3.13
C SER A 78 -6.84 -9.82 3.87
N VAL A 79 -6.28 -9.22 4.92
CA VAL A 79 -6.87 -8.13 5.69
C VAL A 79 -5.89 -6.96 5.71
N ALA A 80 -6.37 -5.77 5.35
CA ALA A 80 -5.57 -4.55 5.37
C ALA A 80 -6.36 -3.39 5.98
N ALA A 81 -5.66 -2.52 6.70
CA ALA A 81 -6.15 -1.26 7.21
C ALA A 81 -5.29 -0.13 6.64
N GLN A 82 -5.91 1.01 6.37
CA GLN A 82 -5.27 2.24 5.92
C GLN A 82 -5.69 3.38 6.86
N PHE A 83 -4.75 4.27 7.16
CA PHE A 83 -4.94 5.42 8.03
C PHE A 83 -4.47 6.69 7.30
N THR A 84 -5.37 7.65 7.13
CA THR A 84 -5.10 8.95 6.49
C THR A 84 -4.96 10.02 7.57
N PRO A 85 -3.74 10.56 7.79
CA PRO A 85 -3.54 11.70 8.68
C PRO A 85 -3.88 13.02 7.95
N GLU A 86 -4.93 13.73 8.38
CA GLU A 86 -5.28 15.03 7.76
C GLU A 86 -4.30 16.17 8.11
N SER A 87 -3.69 16.14 9.31
CA SER A 87 -2.79 17.20 9.78
C SER A 87 -1.85 16.70 10.88
N PHE A 88 -0.54 16.80 10.65
CA PHE A 88 0.49 16.61 11.69
C PHE A 88 0.68 17.86 12.56
N SER A 89 -0.04 18.96 12.31
CA SER A 89 0.32 20.27 12.84
C SER A 89 -0.41 20.67 14.12
N SER A 90 -1.62 20.17 14.44
CA SER A 90 -2.31 20.60 15.67
C SER A 90 -3.40 19.69 16.21
N GLN A 91 -4.13 18.94 15.38
CA GLN A 91 -5.16 17.98 15.83
C GLN A 91 -5.26 16.84 14.81
N PRO A 92 -4.55 15.72 15.00
CA PRO A 92 -4.59 14.63 14.04
C PRO A 92 -5.96 13.94 14.11
N ILE A 93 -6.83 14.23 13.14
CA ILE A 93 -7.99 13.39 12.86
C ILE A 93 -7.46 12.21 12.05
N VAL A 94 -7.57 11.01 12.62
CA VAL A 94 -7.17 9.76 11.97
C VAL A 94 -8.44 9.12 11.40
N THR A 95 -8.61 9.23 10.09
CA THR A 95 -9.62 8.47 9.36
C THR A 95 -9.02 7.15 8.90
N GLY A 96 -9.69 6.04 9.24
CA GLY A 96 -9.25 4.69 8.91
C GLY A 96 -10.24 3.94 8.02
N ALA A 97 -9.73 3.11 7.14
CA ALA A 97 -10.53 2.16 6.35
C ALA A 97 -9.91 0.76 6.44
N SER A 98 -10.73 -0.27 6.59
CA SER A 98 -10.29 -1.67 6.59
C SER A 98 -10.99 -2.47 5.51
N VAL A 99 -10.22 -3.29 4.80
CA VAL A 99 -10.72 -4.18 3.74
C VAL A 99 -10.25 -5.60 4.03
N ALA A 100 -11.15 -6.57 3.85
CA ALA A 100 -10.83 -7.98 3.83
C ALA A 100 -11.17 -8.55 2.45
N ALA A 101 -10.29 -9.37 1.90
CA ALA A 101 -10.47 -10.05 0.63
C ALA A 101 -10.24 -11.55 0.82
N LEU A 102 -11.11 -12.37 0.23
CA LEU A 102 -11.00 -13.83 0.20
C LEU A 102 -10.89 -14.26 -1.27
N GLN A 103 -9.84 -15.01 -1.59
CA GLN A 103 -9.57 -15.54 -2.93
C GLN A 103 -9.53 -17.06 -2.88
N PHE A 104 -10.11 -17.74 -3.87
CA PHE A 104 -10.10 -19.20 -3.98
C PHE A 104 -9.26 -19.65 -5.18
N HIS A 105 -8.57 -20.77 -5.02
CA HIS A 105 -7.76 -21.43 -6.05
C HIS A 105 -8.41 -22.77 -6.42
N PHE A 106 -8.79 -22.92 -7.70
CA PHE A 106 -9.41 -24.12 -8.27
C PHE A 106 -8.50 -24.74 -9.32
#